data_AF-A0A4Y7QFH3-F1
#
_entry.id   AF-A0A4Y7QFH3-F1
#
_cell.length_a   1.000
_cell.length_b   1.000
_cell.length_c   1.000
_cell.angle_alpha   90.00
_cell.angle_beta   90.00
_cell.angle_gamma   90.00
#
_symmetry.space_group_name_H-M   'P 1'
#
loop_
_entity.id
_entity.type
_entity.pdbx_description
1 polymer ?
#
loop_
_entity_poly.entity_id
_entity_poly.type
_entity_poly.pdbx_seq_one_letter_code
_entity_poly.pdbx_strand_id
1 'polypeptide(L)'
;MMGMEPGVPLSLSSLRDPEDGQKPDYTYPVLIKLAIHESPTSCLTLQEIYEVIQRRFPWYANCSKKDAAAWRNSIRHTLSLLAIFQKKSRPITEPGKGHYWYLDFTKGAGYKRQRKRNKKPTKA
;
A
#
# COMPACT_ATOMS: atom_id res chain seq x y z
N MET A 1 30.75 -9.15 12.45
CA MET A 1 29.30 -9.18 12.73
C MET A 1 28.79 -7.75 12.60
N MET A 2 27.98 -7.46 11.58
CA MET A 2 27.44 -6.12 11.33
C MET A 2 26.19 -5.98 12.19
N GLY A 3 26.27 -5.15 13.24
CA GLY A 3 25.18 -4.90 14.17
C GLY A 3 23.98 -4.29 13.45
N MET A 4 22.92 -5.08 13.28
CA MET A 4 21.59 -4.55 13.07
C MET A 4 21.02 -4.29 14.47
N GLU A 5 20.94 -3.01 14.86
CA GLU A 5 20.27 -2.56 16.08
C GLU A 5 18.81 -3.07 16.12
N PRO A 6 18.40 -3.83 17.16
CA PRO A 6 17.04 -4.32 17.31
C PRO A 6 16.15 -3.18 17.82
N GLY A 7 15.70 -2.30 16.92
CA GLY A 7 14.85 -1.18 17.35
C GLY A 7 14.40 -0.21 16.28
N VAL A 8 14.86 -0.36 15.03
CA VAL A 8 14.41 0.53 13.95
C VAL A 8 12.97 0.16 13.57
N PRO A 9 11.98 1.05 13.78
CA PRO A 9 10.61 0.77 13.34
C PRO A 9 10.60 0.53 11.82
N LEU A 10 9.85 -0.47 11.37
CA LEU A 10 9.58 -0.72 9.95
C LEU A 10 8.64 0.36 9.41
N SER A 11 9.13 1.59 9.34
CA SER A 11 8.44 2.79 8.87
C SER A 11 8.99 3.23 7.52
N LEU A 12 8.24 4.09 6.83
CA LEU A 12 8.71 4.66 5.57
C LEU A 12 9.97 5.52 5.75
N SER A 13 10.17 6.10 6.93
CA SER A 13 11.39 6.84 7.30
C SER A 13 12.66 5.97 7.28
N SER A 14 12.54 4.66 7.50
CA SER A 14 13.66 3.72 7.49
C SER A 14 14.12 3.32 6.08
N LEU A 15 13.37 3.72 5.04
CA LEU A 15 13.78 3.54 3.65
C LEU A 15 14.85 4.57 3.27
N ARG A 16 15.83 4.14 2.46
CA ARG A 16 16.87 4.99 1.91
C ARG A 16 16.24 6.10 1.09
N ASP A 17 16.65 7.34 1.34
CA ASP A 17 16.20 8.47 0.54
C ASP A 17 16.68 8.29 -0.91
N PRO A 18 15.79 8.48 -1.91
CA PRO A 18 16.24 8.60 -3.29
C PRO A 18 17.14 9.83 -3.42
N GLU A 19 17.97 9.85 -4.47
CA GLU A 19 18.63 11.09 -4.88
C GLU A 19 17.59 12.20 -5.10
N ASP A 20 17.95 13.44 -4.79
CA ASP A 20 17.04 14.59 -4.79
C ASP A 20 16.20 14.65 -6.08
N GLY A 21 14.88 14.57 -5.92
CA GLY A 21 13.93 14.64 -7.03
C GLY A 21 13.81 13.37 -7.89
N GLN A 22 14.33 12.22 -7.44
CA GLN A 22 14.13 10.94 -8.12
C GLN A 22 13.08 10.06 -7.44
N LYS A 23 12.51 9.15 -8.23
CA LYS A 23 11.57 8.16 -7.75
C LYS A 23 12.33 7.13 -6.88
N PRO A 24 11.82 6.75 -5.71
CA PRO A 24 12.46 5.72 -4.89
C PRO A 24 12.52 4.36 -5.60
N ASP A 25 13.63 3.65 -5.45
CA ASP A 25 13.84 2.27 -5.90
C ASP A 25 13.11 1.23 -5.03
N TYR A 26 11.89 1.58 -4.60
CA TYR A 26 11.03 0.73 -3.80
C TYR A 26 9.77 0.38 -4.57
N THR A 27 9.38 -0.89 -4.45
CA THR A 27 8.15 -1.36 -5.07
C THR A 27 6.93 -0.87 -4.28
N TYR A 28 5.84 -0.54 -4.96
CA TYR A 28 4.58 -0.12 -4.32
C TYR A 28 4.09 -1.04 -3.18
N PRO A 29 4.18 -2.38 -3.28
CA PRO A 29 3.84 -3.26 -2.17
C PRO A 29 4.63 -2.96 -0.89
N VAL A 30 5.92 -2.64 -1.01
CA VAL A 30 6.78 -2.31 0.14
C VAL A 30 6.34 -0.99 0.76
N LEU A 31 6.12 0.03 -0.08
CA LEU A 31 5.65 1.35 0.38
C LEU A 31 4.32 1.25 1.14
N ILE A 32 3.34 0.53 0.57
CA ILE A 32 2.02 0.38 1.20
C ILE A 32 2.12 -0.44 2.49
N LYS A 33 2.94 -1.50 2.52
CA LYS A 33 3.14 -2.30 3.74
C LYS A 33 3.69 -1.46 4.88
N LEU A 34 4.75 -0.70 4.63
CA LEU A 34 5.38 0.14 5.64
C LEU A 34 4.43 1.26 6.08
N ALA A 35 3.70 1.88 5.15
CA ALA A 35 2.68 2.87 5.49
C ALA A 35 1.61 2.32 6.44
N ILE A 36 1.05 1.15 6.14
CA ILE A 36 0.02 0.52 6.99
C ILE A 36 0.61 0.07 8.33
N HIS A 37 1.85 -0.42 8.33
CA HIS A 37 2.54 -0.87 9.55
C HIS A 37 2.90 0.29 10.50
N GLU A 38 3.24 1.45 9.95
CA GLU A 38 3.51 2.68 10.70
C GLU A 38 2.24 3.29 11.32
N SER A 39 1.05 2.95 10.78
CA SER A 39 -0.23 3.42 11.32
C SER A 39 -0.51 2.83 12.70
N PRO A 40 -0.91 3.63 13.71
CA PRO A 40 -1.25 3.13 15.05
C PRO A 40 -2.44 2.17 15.04
N THR A 41 -3.32 2.26 14.04
CA THR A 41 -4.49 1.39 13.90
C THR A 41 -4.21 0.17 13.03
N SER A 42 -2.99 0.02 12.49
CA SER A 42 -2.61 -1.02 11.51
C SER A 42 -3.54 -1.11 10.30
N CYS A 43 -4.29 -0.04 10.03
CA CYS A 43 -5.14 0.10 8.86
C CYS A 43 -5.08 1.54 8.36
N LEU A 44 -5.18 1.70 7.04
CA LEU A 44 -5.20 3.00 6.38
C LEU A 44 -6.18 3.00 5.21
N THR A 45 -6.75 4.15 4.93
CA THR A 45 -7.59 4.39 3.78
C THR A 45 -6.73 4.64 2.54
N LEU A 46 -7.34 4.52 1.36
CA LEU A 46 -6.64 4.81 0.11
C LEU A 46 -6.10 6.24 0.06
N GLN A 47 -6.82 7.20 0.65
CA GLN A 47 -6.42 8.60 0.71
C GLN A 47 -5.21 8.79 1.63
N GLU A 48 -5.23 8.20 2.83
CA GLU A 48 -4.10 8.27 3.76
C GLU A 48 -2.85 7.61 3.17
N ILE A 49 -2.99 6.49 2.44
CA ILE A 49 -1.84 5.88 1.74
C ILE A 49 -1.21 6.87 0.74
N TYR A 50 -2.01 7.66 0.03
CA TYR A 50 -1.47 8.68 -0.86
C TYR A 50 -0.70 9.76 -0.10
N GLU A 51 -1.28 10.27 0.98
CA GLU A 51 -0.71 11.34 1.80
C GLU A 51 0.59 10.89 2.47
N VAL A 52 0.62 9.69 3.03
CA VAL A 52 1.80 9.12 3.69
C VAL A 52 2.96 8.95 2.70
N ILE A 53 2.69 8.47 1.48
CA ILE A 53 3.71 8.33 0.42
C ILE A 53 4.21 9.71 -0.05
N GLN A 54 3.31 10.66 -0.24
CA GLN A 54 3.65 12.03 -0.66
C GLN A 54 4.44 12.78 0.41
N ARG A 55 4.10 12.57 1.69
CA ARG A 55 4.81 13.16 2.82
C ARG A 55 6.24 12.63 2.93
N ARG A 56 6.45 11.34 2.64
CA ARG A 56 7.79 10.74 2.70
C ARG A 56 8.66 11.13 1.51
N PHE A 57 8.10 11.09 0.30
CA PHE A 57 8.86 11.28 -0.94
C PHE A 57 8.27 12.45 -1.73
N PRO A 58 8.93 13.63 -1.67
CA PRO A 58 8.49 14.84 -2.35
C PRO A 58 8.28 14.66 -3.86
N TRP A 59 8.96 13.70 -4.50
CA TRP A 59 8.73 13.35 -5.90
C TRP A 59 7.26 13.02 -6.21
N TYR A 60 6.58 12.24 -5.36
CA TYR A 60 5.16 11.91 -5.58
C TYR A 60 4.21 13.09 -5.32
N ALA A 61 4.65 14.10 -4.56
CA ALA A 61 3.90 15.32 -4.30
C ALA A 61 4.06 16.34 -5.43
N ASN A 62 5.28 16.50 -5.95
CA ASN A 62 5.64 17.52 -6.94
C ASN A 62 5.57 17.04 -8.40
N CYS A 63 5.30 15.74 -8.63
CA CYS A 63 5.17 15.21 -9.99
C CYS A 63 4.00 15.84 -10.76
N SER A 64 4.06 15.76 -12.09
CA SER A 64 2.98 16.23 -12.97
C SER A 64 1.67 15.51 -12.65
N LYS A 65 0.52 16.15 -12.92
CA LYS A 65 -0.83 15.55 -12.74
C LYS A 65 -0.96 14.19 -13.43
N LYS A 66 -0.29 14.01 -14.56
CA LYS A 66 -0.26 12.73 -15.31
C LYS A 66 0.44 11.63 -14.51
N ASP A 67 1.62 11.92 -13.99
CA ASP A 67 2.40 10.97 -13.18
C ASP A 67 1.69 10.68 -11.87
N ALA A 68 1.07 11.71 -11.27
CA ALA A 68 0.19 11.58 -10.12
C ALA A 68 -0.93 10.56 -10.36
N ALA A 69 -1.62 10.64 -11.49
CA ALA A 69 -2.65 9.67 -11.84
C ALA A 69 -2.08 8.26 -12.06
N ALA A 70 -0.91 8.15 -12.69
CA ALA A 70 -0.25 6.89 -13.01
C ALA A 70 0.16 6.12 -11.73
N TRP A 71 0.91 6.75 -10.82
CA TRP A 71 1.35 6.07 -9.60
C TRP A 71 0.17 5.75 -8.68
N ARG A 72 -0.84 6.63 -8.57
CA ARG A 72 -2.07 6.35 -7.82
C ARG A 72 -2.83 5.17 -8.40
N ASN A 73 -2.82 4.98 -9.73
CA ASN A 73 -3.39 3.80 -10.36
C ASN A 73 -2.63 2.53 -10.01
N SER A 74 -1.29 2.59 -10.01
CA SER A 74 -0.45 1.47 -9.57
C SER A 74 -0.72 1.08 -8.11
N ILE A 75 -0.89 2.03 -7.20
CA ILE A 75 -1.26 1.76 -5.79
C ILE A 75 -2.59 1.00 -5.70
N ARG A 76 -3.65 1.47 -6.38
CA ARG A 76 -4.96 0.79 -6.40
C ARG A 76 -4.86 -0.63 -6.97
N HIS A 77 -4.05 -0.79 -8.01
CA HIS A 77 -3.80 -2.08 -8.64
C HIS A 77 -3.11 -3.05 -7.68
N THR A 78 -2.05 -2.60 -6.99
CA THR A 78 -1.31 -3.38 -6.00
C THR A 78 -2.19 -3.85 -4.85
N LEU A 79 -3.00 -2.96 -4.27
CA LEU A 79 -3.97 -3.29 -3.21
C LEU A 79 -4.97 -4.38 -3.63
N SER A 80 -5.34 -4.39 -4.91
CA SER A 80 -6.28 -5.37 -5.46
C SER A 80 -5.61 -6.69 -5.82
N LEU A 81 -4.40 -6.63 -6.36
CA LEU A 81 -3.60 -7.79 -6.78
C LEU A 81 -3.12 -8.63 -5.60
N LEU A 82 -2.62 -7.97 -4.55
CA LEU A 82 -1.93 -8.69 -3.49
C LEU A 82 -2.90 -9.17 -2.41
N ALA A 83 -2.81 -10.46 -2.06
CA ALA A 83 -3.68 -11.08 -1.07
C ALA A 83 -3.44 -10.55 0.35
N ILE A 84 -2.25 -10.03 0.61
CA ILE A 84 -1.87 -9.42 1.89
C ILE A 84 -2.68 -8.16 2.21
N PHE A 85 -3.20 -7.47 1.19
CA PHE A 85 -4.02 -6.27 1.39
C PHE A 85 -5.50 -6.64 1.40
N GLN A 86 -6.09 -6.63 2.59
CA GLN A 86 -7.51 -6.91 2.79
C GLN A 86 -8.29 -5.63 3.05
N LYS A 87 -9.54 -5.63 2.60
CA LYS A 87 -10.46 -4.52 2.82
C LYS A 87 -11.19 -4.75 4.14
N LYS A 88 -11.25 -3.74 4.98
CA LYS A 88 -12.07 -3.68 6.20
C LYS A 88 -13.17 -2.65 5.97
N SER A 89 -14.41 -3.06 6.22
CA SER A 89 -15.56 -2.15 6.17
C SER A 89 -15.39 -1.06 7.21
N ARG A 90 -15.75 0.17 6.85
CA ARG A 90 -15.83 1.26 7.81
C ARG A 90 -17.05 1.05 8.72
N PRO A 91 -16.99 1.45 10.00
CA PRO A 91 -18.18 1.49 10.82
C PRO A 91 -19.20 2.47 10.23
N ILE A 92 -20.48 2.14 10.32
CA ILE A 92 -21.58 2.97 9.78
C ILE A 92 -21.65 4.36 10.42
N THR A 93 -21.03 4.52 11.59
CA THR A 93 -20.93 5.77 12.36
C THR A 93 -19.95 6.78 11.76
N GLU A 94 -19.07 6.36 10.85
CA GLU A 94 -18.12 7.25 10.17
C GLU A 94 -18.48 7.40 8.69
N PRO A 95 -19.23 8.46 8.30
CA PRO A 95 -19.49 8.74 6.90
C PRO A 95 -18.19 9.15 6.21
N GLY A 96 -17.58 8.22 5.46
CA GLY A 96 -16.32 8.43 4.77
C GLY A 96 -16.23 7.63 3.48
N LYS A 97 -15.53 8.18 2.48
CA LYS A 97 -15.38 7.55 1.17
C LYS A 97 -14.41 6.36 1.24
N GLY A 98 -14.83 5.21 0.74
CA GLY A 98 -13.99 4.03 0.55
C GLY A 98 -13.83 3.14 1.79
N HIS A 99 -12.92 2.17 1.71
CA HIS A 99 -12.68 1.16 2.75
C HIS A 99 -11.34 1.39 3.44
N TYR A 100 -11.19 0.85 4.65
CA TYR A 100 -9.88 0.70 5.27
C TYR A 100 -9.15 -0.48 4.64
N TRP A 101 -7.84 -0.35 4.46
CA TRP A 101 -6.94 -1.39 4.02
C TRP A 101 -6.04 -1.79 5.18
N TYR A 102 -5.92 -3.09 5.42
CA TYR A 102 -5.06 -3.63 6.45
C TYR A 102 -4.21 -4.78 5.90
N LEU A 103 -3.15 -5.10 6.63
CA LEU A 103 -2.25 -6.21 6.32
C LEU A 103 -2.75 -7.50 6.96
N ASP A 104 -2.99 -8.50 6.14
CA ASP A 104 -3.35 -9.85 6.57
C ASP A 104 -2.20 -10.82 6.23
N PHE A 105 -1.44 -11.21 7.26
CA PHE A 105 -0.33 -12.15 7.14
C PHE A 105 -0.79 -13.62 7.24
N THR A 106 -2.06 -13.89 7.54
CA THR A 106 -2.56 -15.27 7.77
C THR A 106 -2.55 -16.14 6.52
N LYS A 107 -2.61 -15.54 5.34
CA LYS A 107 -2.67 -16.25 4.04
C LYS A 107 -1.30 -16.75 3.54
N GLY A 108 -0.23 -16.59 4.30
CA GLY A 108 1.13 -16.96 3.91
C GLY A 108 1.70 -16.10 2.78
N ALA A 109 2.99 -16.29 2.43
CA ALA A 109 3.75 -15.52 1.44
C ALA A 109 3.24 -15.62 -0.02
N GLY A 110 2.06 -16.21 -0.24
CA GLY A 110 1.36 -16.25 -1.52
C GLY A 110 0.84 -14.87 -1.91
N TYR A 111 1.70 -14.09 -2.55
CA TYR A 111 1.48 -12.67 -2.83
C TYR A 111 0.32 -12.37 -3.80
N LYS A 112 -0.25 -13.34 -4.53
CA LYS A 112 -1.34 -13.10 -5.49
C LYS A 112 -2.70 -13.53 -4.94
N ARG A 113 -3.67 -12.60 -4.91
CA ARG A 113 -5.07 -12.91 -4.61
C ARG A 113 -5.58 -13.91 -5.64
N GLN A 114 -5.99 -15.09 -5.18
CA GLN A 114 -6.66 -16.09 -6.02
C GLN A 114 -7.89 -15.43 -6.65
N ARG A 115 -7.86 -15.20 -7.97
CA ARG A 115 -9.03 -14.71 -8.70
C ARG A 115 -10.07 -15.83 -8.66
N LYS A 116 -11.22 -15.58 -8.02
CA LYS A 116 -12.43 -16.38 -8.27
C LYS A 116 -12.81 -16.15 -9.73
N ARG A 117 -12.29 -16.98 -10.64
CA ARG A 117 -12.77 -17.04 -12.01
C ARG A 117 -14.17 -17.65 -11.92
N ASN A 118 -15.21 -16.82 -11.96
CA ASN A 118 -16.55 -17.31 -12.23
C ASN A 118 -16.52 -17.98 -13.61
N LYS A 119 -16.36 -19.31 -13.64
CA LYS A 119 -16.69 -20.09 -14.83
C LYS A 119 -18.19 -19.87 -15.04
N LYS A 120 -18.55 -19.06 -16.04
CA LYS A 120 -19.91 -19.06 -16.56
C LYS A 120 -20.25 -20.52 -16.90
N PRO A 121 -21.39 -21.06 -16.47
CA PRO A 121 -21.77 -22.41 -16.86
C PRO A 121 -21.94 -22.41 -18.38
N THR A 122 -21.16 -23.23 -19.07
CA THR A 122 -21.34 -23.51 -20.49
C THR A 122 -22.68 -24.22 -20.61
N LYS A 123 -23.69 -23.58 -21.23
CA LYS A 123 -24.92 -24.28 -21.61
C LYS A 123 -24.55 -25.31 -22.69
N ALA A 124 -24.92 -26.57 -22.44
CA ALA A 124 -24.93 -27.64 -23.43
C ALA A 124 -26.16 -27.50 -24.34
#